data_AF-A0A1W9UP80-F1
#
_entry.id   AF-A0A1W9UP80-F1
#
_cell.length_a   1.000
_cell.length_b   1.000
_cell.length_c   1.000
_cell.angle_alpha   90.00
_cell.angle_beta   90.00
_cell.angle_gamma   90.00
#
_symmetry.space_group_name_H-M   'P 1'
#
loop_
_entity.id
_entity.type
_entity.pdbx_description
1 polymer ?
#
loop_
_entity_poly.entity_id
_entity_poly.type
_entity_poly.pdbx_seq_one_letter_code
_entity_poly.pdbx_strand_id
1 'polypeptide(L)'
;MDAGNEESLLSFLETIGPWSKSLSLFVCGKAYVEKKQLLQKVADLKAEVGNHTYTHYVFTGRDRNLINLELTEQLLASVNIKPLGYVGPASFFHTSMYDVLEEKGYDYTSSFGLAHDDYPFFPPKNAETYKMVEIPFHCLGDRFHKFGLELDSNDVRVFFEQLLEKKYHRCEPMFIYGHPDIPGRMGDHPDLVKHICEKALSYDDVCTGNMADIAAWWKRRHEATADIIYDRENDRVIAKNYHGSEDVYWSIQISEDCIYLVSGDDLQKGIPLEELKLYKKINLTATPYAAIGAIVESSPTKISLRTKIGNFRNKYRRNKRMIRELKLASLSLKKG
;
A
#
# COMPACT_ATOMS: atom_id res chain seq x y z
N MET A 1 -16.69 6.94 -14.44
CA MET A 1 -17.22 6.66 -13.09
C MET A 1 -16.10 7.03 -12.12
N ASP A 2 -15.42 8.15 -12.42
CA ASP A 2 -14.00 8.34 -12.09
C ASP A 2 -13.74 9.76 -11.56
N ALA A 3 -14.72 10.67 -11.64
CA ALA A 3 -14.63 11.98 -11.01
C ALA A 3 -15.40 11.86 -9.70
N GLY A 4 -14.67 11.85 -8.59
CA GLY A 4 -15.27 11.99 -7.28
C GLY A 4 -15.82 13.40 -7.03
N ASN A 5 -16.43 13.57 -5.86
CA ASN A 5 -16.90 14.85 -5.37
C ASN A 5 -15.71 15.70 -4.93
N GLU A 6 -15.56 16.89 -5.53
CA GLU A 6 -14.49 17.84 -5.20
C GLU A 6 -14.60 18.35 -3.77
N GLU A 7 -15.83 18.56 -3.28
CA GLU A 7 -16.08 19.01 -1.91
C GLU A 7 -15.65 17.94 -0.89
N SER A 8 -16.01 16.67 -1.14
CA SER A 8 -15.55 15.54 -0.31
C SER A 8 -14.01 15.47 -0.29
N LEU A 9 -13.37 15.58 -1.45
CA LEU A 9 -11.91 15.57 -1.52
C LEU A 9 -11.29 16.74 -0.74
N LEU A 10 -11.79 17.96 -0.89
CA LEU A 10 -11.25 19.13 -0.19
C LEU A 10 -11.42 18.99 1.33
N SER A 11 -12.60 18.55 1.79
CA SER A 11 -12.87 18.27 3.20
C SER A 11 -11.94 17.19 3.75
N PHE A 12 -11.71 16.13 2.98
CA PHE A 12 -10.74 15.09 3.31
C PHE A 12 -9.34 15.68 3.46
N LEU A 13 -8.82 16.40 2.45
CA LEU A 13 -7.48 16.99 2.46
C LEU A 13 -7.26 17.95 3.64
N GLU A 14 -8.27 18.73 4.01
CA GLU A 14 -8.21 19.62 5.18
C GLU A 14 -8.09 18.83 6.48
N THR A 15 -8.94 17.81 6.65
CA THR A 15 -9.01 17.02 7.89
C THR A 15 -7.76 16.18 8.10
N ILE A 16 -7.24 15.54 7.04
CA ILE A 16 -6.10 14.62 7.16
C ILE A 16 -4.73 15.31 7.11
N GLY A 17 -4.70 16.64 6.93
CA GLY A 17 -3.50 17.47 6.87
C GLY A 17 -2.40 17.10 7.89
N PRO A 18 -2.72 16.93 9.18
CA PRO A 18 -1.74 16.56 10.20
C PRO A 18 -1.01 15.22 9.96
N TRP A 19 -1.61 14.31 9.18
CA TRP A 19 -1.07 12.99 8.86
C TRP A 19 -0.55 12.87 7.43
N SER A 20 -0.33 14.00 6.73
CA SER A 20 0.08 13.99 5.31
C SER A 20 1.31 13.12 5.03
N LYS A 21 2.28 13.07 5.95
CA LYS A 21 3.48 12.24 5.81
C LYS A 21 3.20 10.73 5.80
N SER A 22 2.06 10.31 6.34
CA SER A 22 1.61 8.91 6.41
C SER A 22 0.70 8.52 5.24
N LEU A 23 0.53 9.40 4.25
CA LEU A 23 -0.44 9.25 3.17
C LEU A 23 0.21 9.16 1.80
N SER A 24 -0.37 8.31 0.96
CA SER A 24 -0.08 8.20 -0.47
C SER A 24 -1.38 8.32 -1.25
N LEU A 25 -1.49 9.35 -2.09
CA LEU A 25 -2.68 9.65 -2.90
C LEU A 25 -2.40 9.31 -4.37
N PHE A 26 -3.14 8.35 -4.93
CA PHE A 26 -2.90 7.88 -6.30
C PHE A 26 -3.90 8.48 -7.28
N VAL A 27 -3.39 9.24 -8.25
CA VAL A 27 -4.22 10.05 -9.15
C VAL A 27 -4.58 9.26 -10.41
N CYS A 28 -5.88 9.15 -10.67
CA CYS A 28 -6.40 8.70 -11.96
C CYS A 28 -6.46 9.89 -12.94
N GLY A 29 -5.53 9.97 -13.89
CA GLY A 29 -5.27 11.19 -14.65
C GLY A 29 -6.49 11.77 -15.37
N LYS A 30 -7.36 10.93 -15.92
CA LYS A 30 -8.57 11.38 -16.64
C LYS A 30 -9.53 12.19 -15.75
N ALA A 31 -9.56 11.93 -14.45
CA ALA A 31 -10.44 12.65 -13.52
C ALA A 31 -10.02 14.11 -13.31
N TYR A 32 -8.78 14.47 -13.67
CA TYR A 32 -8.15 15.73 -13.32
C TYR A 32 -7.72 16.59 -14.52
N VAL A 33 -8.02 16.17 -15.77
CA VAL A 33 -7.61 16.87 -17.01
C VAL A 33 -7.97 18.36 -17.01
N GLU A 34 -9.15 18.71 -16.50
CA GLU A 34 -9.65 20.09 -16.44
C GLU A 34 -9.64 20.65 -15.01
N LYS A 35 -9.06 19.91 -14.05
CA LYS A 35 -9.08 20.22 -12.62
C LYS A 35 -7.70 20.53 -12.07
N LYS A 36 -6.90 21.29 -12.80
CA LYS A 36 -5.52 21.62 -12.39
C LYS A 36 -5.44 22.25 -11.00
N GLN A 37 -6.39 23.12 -10.65
CA GLN A 37 -6.43 23.75 -9.32
C GLN A 37 -6.68 22.72 -8.21
N LEU A 38 -7.57 21.76 -8.44
CA LEU A 38 -7.82 20.67 -7.48
C LEU A 38 -6.60 19.76 -7.35
N LEU A 39 -5.94 19.43 -8.45
CA LEU A 39 -4.69 18.67 -8.42
C LEU A 39 -3.58 19.42 -7.67
N GLN A 40 -3.52 20.75 -7.80
CA GLN A 40 -2.61 21.58 -7.02
C GLN A 40 -2.91 21.49 -5.52
N LYS A 41 -4.19 21.46 -5.11
CA LYS A 41 -4.56 21.25 -3.69
C LYS A 41 -4.09 19.91 -3.15
N VAL A 42 -4.19 18.85 -3.96
CA VAL A 42 -3.62 17.52 -3.61
C VAL A 42 -2.10 17.62 -3.44
N ALA A 43 -1.40 18.33 -4.33
CA ALA A 43 0.05 18.54 -4.24
C ALA A 43 0.46 19.40 -3.03
N ASP A 44 -0.37 20.37 -2.65
CA ASP A 44 -0.11 21.30 -1.55
C ASP A 44 -0.18 20.61 -0.17
N LEU A 45 -0.88 19.47 -0.06
CA LEU A 45 -0.95 18.65 1.16
C LEU A 45 0.43 18.15 1.61
N LYS A 46 1.40 18.04 0.70
CA LYS A 46 2.73 17.44 0.93
C LYS A 46 2.68 15.96 1.36
N ALA A 47 1.57 15.29 1.09
CA ALA A 47 1.54 13.83 1.06
C ALA A 47 2.24 13.30 -0.19
N GLU A 48 2.53 12.00 -0.23
CA GLU A 48 2.99 11.38 -1.46
C GLU A 48 1.85 11.39 -2.49
N VAL A 49 2.19 11.70 -3.75
CA VAL A 49 1.26 11.59 -4.87
C VAL A 49 1.81 10.61 -5.91
N GLY A 50 1.06 9.53 -6.13
CA GLY A 50 1.42 8.44 -7.03
C GLY A 50 0.55 8.36 -8.28
N ASN A 51 0.90 7.44 -9.17
CA ASN A 51 0.22 7.23 -10.44
C ASN A 51 -0.85 6.12 -10.32
N HIS A 52 -2.09 6.41 -10.69
CA HIS A 52 -3.19 5.43 -10.77
C HIS A 52 -3.68 5.18 -12.20
N THR A 53 -2.81 5.37 -13.20
CA THR A 53 -3.10 5.40 -14.65
C THR A 53 -4.01 6.54 -15.11
N TYR A 54 -4.04 6.81 -16.42
CA TYR A 54 -4.89 7.87 -16.98
C TYR A 54 -6.34 7.44 -17.05
N THR A 55 -6.64 6.32 -17.69
CA THR A 55 -7.93 5.63 -17.57
C THR A 55 -7.84 4.59 -16.48
N HIS A 56 -8.85 4.49 -15.60
CA HIS A 56 -8.94 3.52 -14.49
C HIS A 56 -9.01 2.04 -14.96
N TYR A 57 -7.96 1.58 -15.63
CA TYR A 57 -7.81 0.27 -16.27
C TYR A 57 -6.35 -0.03 -16.61
N VAL A 58 -5.94 -1.29 -16.48
CA VAL A 58 -4.64 -1.80 -16.95
C VAL A 58 -4.84 -2.65 -18.21
N PHE A 59 -4.11 -2.33 -19.28
CA PHE A 59 -4.18 -3.06 -20.54
C PHE A 59 -3.26 -4.28 -20.53
N THR A 60 -3.55 -5.25 -21.40
CA THR A 60 -2.65 -6.38 -21.62
C THR A 60 -1.44 -6.02 -22.49
N GLY A 61 -1.52 -4.96 -23.29
CA GLY A 61 -0.47 -4.54 -24.22
C GLY A 61 0.44 -3.45 -23.66
N ARG A 62 1.76 -3.66 -23.74
CA ARG A 62 2.82 -2.78 -23.24
C ARG A 62 2.64 -1.32 -23.69
N ASP A 63 2.55 -1.07 -25.00
CA ASP A 63 2.49 0.31 -25.54
C ASP A 63 1.27 1.10 -25.06
N ARG A 64 0.15 0.41 -24.82
CA ARG A 64 -1.04 1.05 -24.26
C ARG A 64 -0.85 1.39 -22.80
N ASN A 65 -0.20 0.51 -22.03
CA ASN A 65 0.15 0.78 -20.64
C ASN A 65 1.12 1.95 -20.54
N LEU A 66 2.14 2.01 -21.40
CA LEU A 66 3.07 3.13 -21.48
C LEU A 66 2.34 4.47 -21.70
N ILE A 67 1.51 4.56 -22.75
CA ILE A 67 0.72 5.77 -23.00
C ILE A 67 -0.21 6.11 -21.83
N ASN A 68 -0.89 5.10 -21.26
CA ASN A 68 -1.82 5.29 -20.15
C ASN A 68 -1.13 5.82 -18.89
N LEU A 69 0.12 5.41 -18.66
CA LEU A 69 0.94 5.85 -17.54
C LEU A 69 1.48 7.27 -17.79
N GLU A 70 2.07 7.52 -18.96
CA GLU A 70 2.69 8.79 -19.35
C GLU A 70 1.71 9.96 -19.37
N LEU A 71 0.47 9.74 -19.79
CA LEU A 71 -0.56 10.79 -19.75
C LEU A 71 -0.84 11.27 -18.32
N THR A 72 -0.74 10.39 -17.33
CA THR A 72 -0.89 10.79 -15.91
C THR A 72 0.39 11.43 -15.39
N GLU A 73 1.57 10.94 -15.79
CA GLU A 73 2.85 11.56 -15.44
C GLU A 73 2.93 13.00 -15.93
N GLN A 74 2.49 13.28 -17.16
CA GLN A 74 2.43 14.63 -17.72
C GLN A 74 1.51 15.55 -16.91
N LEU A 75 0.36 15.03 -16.47
CA LEU A 75 -0.56 15.77 -15.64
C LEU A 75 0.05 16.09 -14.26
N LEU A 76 0.65 15.10 -13.61
CA LEU A 76 1.34 15.26 -12.32
C LEU A 76 2.52 16.23 -12.43
N ALA A 77 3.29 16.16 -13.52
CA ALA A 77 4.39 17.08 -13.79
C ALA A 77 3.90 18.55 -13.91
N SER A 78 2.67 18.78 -14.38
CA SER A 78 2.09 20.13 -14.49
C SER A 78 1.88 20.84 -13.15
N VAL A 79 1.95 20.10 -12.04
CA VAL A 79 1.93 20.58 -10.65
C VAL A 79 3.23 20.20 -9.89
N ASN A 80 4.31 19.95 -10.63
CA ASN A 80 5.65 19.62 -10.11
C ASN A 80 5.73 18.31 -9.30
N ILE A 81 4.89 17.33 -9.62
CA ILE A 81 4.97 15.99 -9.03
C ILE A 81 5.62 15.02 -10.01
N LYS A 82 6.63 14.30 -9.53
CA LYS A 82 7.16 13.09 -10.18
C LYS A 82 6.75 11.88 -9.33
N PRO A 83 5.86 11.00 -9.84
CA PRO A 83 5.42 9.85 -9.06
C PRO A 83 6.58 8.85 -8.89
N LEU A 84 6.76 8.36 -7.67
CA LEU A 84 7.67 7.24 -7.35
C LEU A 84 6.91 5.91 -7.32
N GLY A 85 5.62 5.97 -7.01
CA GLY A 85 4.74 4.83 -6.83
C GLY A 85 3.64 4.70 -7.86
N TYR A 86 3.22 3.45 -8.06
CA TYR A 86 2.08 3.09 -8.88
C TYR A 86 1.06 2.26 -8.09
N VAL A 87 -0.23 2.55 -8.23
CA VAL A 87 -1.29 1.64 -7.79
C VAL A 87 -2.09 1.17 -8.99
N GLY A 88 -2.28 -0.14 -9.11
CA GLY A 88 -3.10 -0.74 -10.16
C GLY A 88 -4.59 -0.50 -9.93
N PRO A 89 -5.34 0.04 -10.92
CA PRO A 89 -6.79 0.13 -10.81
C PRO A 89 -7.43 -1.25 -10.76
N ALA A 90 -8.32 -1.46 -9.77
CA ALA A 90 -8.99 -2.74 -9.54
C ALA A 90 -8.02 -3.94 -9.43
N SER A 91 -8.50 -5.16 -9.65
CA SER A 91 -7.72 -6.41 -9.54
C SER A 91 -6.98 -6.77 -10.82
N PHE A 92 -6.55 -5.80 -11.63
CA PHE A 92 -5.82 -6.09 -12.86
C PHE A 92 -4.33 -6.27 -12.57
N PHE A 93 -3.83 -7.46 -12.88
CA PHE A 93 -2.40 -7.75 -12.88
C PHE A 93 -1.99 -8.22 -14.28
N HIS A 94 -1.08 -7.47 -14.91
CA HIS A 94 -0.50 -7.78 -16.21
C HIS A 94 0.99 -7.47 -16.17
N THR A 95 1.83 -8.45 -16.48
CA THR A 95 3.29 -8.29 -16.52
C THR A 95 3.71 -7.17 -17.46
N SER A 96 2.97 -6.94 -18.55
CA SER A 96 3.24 -5.84 -19.48
C SER A 96 3.07 -4.43 -18.90
N MET A 97 2.40 -4.27 -17.76
CA MET A 97 2.44 -3.01 -16.99
C MET A 97 3.68 -2.98 -16.10
N TYR A 98 4.00 -4.09 -15.42
CA TYR A 98 5.17 -4.17 -14.55
C TYR A 98 6.48 -3.95 -15.33
N ASP A 99 6.60 -4.51 -16.54
CA ASP A 99 7.73 -4.24 -17.44
C ASP A 99 7.90 -2.74 -17.73
N VAL A 100 6.79 -2.02 -17.95
CA VAL A 100 6.79 -0.56 -18.19
C VAL A 100 7.20 0.21 -16.92
N LEU A 101 6.69 -0.19 -15.76
CA LEU A 101 6.99 0.44 -14.48
C LEU A 101 8.49 0.28 -14.14
N GLU A 102 9.05 -0.90 -14.33
CA GLU A 102 10.47 -1.17 -14.11
C GLU A 102 11.36 -0.37 -15.07
N GLU A 103 11.04 -0.36 -16.36
CA GLU A 103 11.78 0.42 -17.38
C GLU A 103 11.81 1.91 -17.06
N LYS A 104 10.71 2.43 -16.50
CA LYS A 104 10.60 3.84 -16.10
C LYS A 104 11.17 4.14 -14.72
N GLY A 105 11.61 3.12 -13.99
CA GLY A 105 12.25 3.26 -12.69
C GLY A 105 11.28 3.65 -11.57
N TYR A 106 10.05 3.12 -11.57
CA TYR A 106 9.17 3.21 -10.41
C TYR A 106 9.78 2.47 -9.22
N ASP A 107 9.63 3.01 -8.02
CA ASP A 107 10.22 2.42 -6.82
C ASP A 107 9.37 1.30 -6.25
N TYR A 108 8.06 1.43 -6.38
CA TYR A 108 7.10 0.46 -5.87
C TYR A 108 5.80 0.45 -6.67
N THR A 109 5.05 -0.62 -6.45
CA THR A 109 3.73 -0.87 -6.99
C THR A 109 2.82 -1.41 -5.91
N SER A 110 1.51 -1.31 -6.11
CA SER A 110 0.53 -1.93 -5.24
C SER A 110 -0.72 -2.29 -6.04
N SER A 111 -1.09 -3.56 -6.02
CA SER A 111 -2.13 -4.12 -6.87
C SER A 111 -3.03 -5.09 -6.11
N PHE A 112 -4.34 -4.84 -6.19
CA PHE A 112 -5.37 -5.79 -5.72
C PHE A 112 -5.28 -7.17 -6.40
N GLY A 113 -4.60 -7.26 -7.54
CA GLY A 113 -4.49 -8.51 -8.28
C GLY A 113 -3.44 -9.46 -7.71
N LEU A 114 -2.55 -9.00 -6.82
CA LEU A 114 -1.34 -9.72 -6.47
C LEU A 114 -1.28 -10.16 -5.00
N ALA A 115 -1.43 -9.23 -4.04
CA ALA A 115 -1.35 -9.54 -2.61
C ALA A 115 -2.18 -8.57 -1.76
N HIS A 116 -2.62 -9.03 -0.59
CA HIS A 116 -3.34 -8.25 0.41
C HIS A 116 -2.93 -8.72 1.81
N ASP A 117 -2.90 -7.80 2.77
CA ASP A 117 -2.56 -8.12 4.18
C ASP A 117 -1.29 -8.97 4.35
N ASP A 118 -0.25 -8.65 3.57
CA ASP A 118 1.04 -9.32 3.60
C ASP A 118 2.19 -8.29 3.69
N TYR A 119 3.40 -8.77 3.91
CA TYR A 119 4.61 -7.95 3.89
C TYR A 119 4.93 -7.49 2.46
N PRO A 120 5.56 -6.31 2.28
CA PRO A 120 6.11 -5.94 0.99
C PRO A 120 7.11 -6.97 0.45
N PHE A 121 7.22 -7.08 -0.87
CA PHE A 121 8.10 -8.06 -1.52
C PHE A 121 8.50 -7.62 -2.92
N PHE A 122 9.52 -8.26 -3.50
CA PHE A 122 9.87 -8.08 -4.90
C PHE A 122 9.09 -9.08 -5.75
N PRO A 123 8.15 -8.65 -6.60
CA PRO A 123 7.30 -9.58 -7.35
C PRO A 123 8.12 -10.40 -8.35
N PRO A 124 7.72 -11.67 -8.60
CA PRO A 124 8.47 -12.57 -9.47
C PRO A 124 8.42 -12.13 -10.95
N LYS A 125 9.55 -12.30 -11.64
CA LYS A 125 9.74 -12.05 -13.07
C LYS A 125 10.47 -13.24 -13.70
N ASN A 126 9.73 -14.30 -14.02
CA ASN A 126 10.30 -15.58 -14.48
C ASN A 126 11.32 -16.15 -13.46
N ALA A 127 12.60 -16.27 -13.83
CA ALA A 127 13.69 -16.71 -12.96
C ALA A 127 14.33 -15.56 -12.14
N GLU A 128 13.89 -14.32 -12.37
CA GLU A 128 14.32 -13.13 -11.67
C GLU A 128 13.17 -12.53 -10.85
N THR A 129 13.39 -11.37 -10.26
CA THR A 129 12.36 -10.55 -9.63
C THR A 129 12.36 -9.17 -10.27
N TYR A 130 11.22 -8.49 -10.23
CA TYR A 130 11.17 -7.07 -10.55
C TYR A 130 11.92 -6.25 -9.49
N LYS A 131 12.52 -5.13 -9.89
CA LYS A 131 13.27 -4.23 -9.00
C LYS A 131 12.40 -3.32 -8.13
N MET A 132 11.13 -3.15 -8.48
CA MET A 132 10.17 -2.40 -7.66
C MET A 132 9.59 -3.27 -6.56
N VAL A 133 9.29 -2.67 -5.42
CA VAL A 133 8.64 -3.33 -4.28
C VAL A 133 7.13 -3.39 -4.53
N GLU A 134 6.49 -4.55 -4.40
CA GLU A 134 5.04 -4.64 -4.24
C GLU A 134 4.69 -4.36 -2.78
N ILE A 135 3.77 -3.42 -2.54
CA ILE A 135 3.27 -3.09 -1.20
C ILE A 135 1.79 -3.54 -1.11
N PRO A 136 1.50 -4.65 -0.41
CA PRO A 136 0.13 -5.10 -0.15
C PRO A 136 -0.62 -4.12 0.77
N PHE A 137 -1.94 -4.21 0.81
CA PHE A 137 -2.76 -3.37 1.68
C PHE A 137 -4.04 -4.08 2.13
N HIS A 138 -4.69 -3.50 3.14
CA HIS A 138 -5.99 -3.91 3.62
C HIS A 138 -7.11 -3.17 2.87
N CYS A 139 -7.99 -3.91 2.19
CA CYS A 139 -8.95 -3.35 1.24
C CYS A 139 -10.41 -3.29 1.71
N LEU A 140 -10.70 -3.68 2.96
CA LEU A 140 -12.08 -3.79 3.43
C LEU A 140 -12.73 -2.43 3.74
N GLY A 141 -11.93 -1.43 4.16
CA GLY A 141 -12.43 -0.13 4.63
C GLY A 141 -13.45 0.53 3.70
N ASP A 142 -13.16 0.56 2.41
CA ASP A 142 -14.06 1.15 1.42
C ASP A 142 -15.28 0.30 1.05
N ARG A 143 -15.45 -0.89 1.61
CA ARG A 143 -16.50 -1.84 1.22
C ARG A 143 -17.63 -1.95 2.23
N PHE A 144 -17.54 -1.32 3.41
CA PHE A 144 -18.52 -1.46 4.50
C PHE A 144 -19.97 -1.16 4.11
N HIS A 145 -20.24 -0.10 3.33
CA HIS A 145 -21.60 0.21 2.86
C HIS A 145 -22.23 -0.94 2.03
N LYS A 146 -21.44 -1.80 1.39
CA LYS A 146 -21.97 -2.97 0.66
C LYS A 146 -22.53 -4.04 1.59
N PHE A 147 -22.15 -4.00 2.85
CA PHE A 147 -22.63 -4.88 3.91
C PHE A 147 -23.67 -4.20 4.80
N GLY A 148 -24.13 -2.99 4.45
CA GLY A 148 -25.10 -2.23 5.23
C GLY A 148 -24.52 -1.58 6.48
N LEU A 149 -23.19 -1.48 6.59
CA LEU A 149 -22.49 -0.83 7.69
C LEU A 149 -22.19 0.63 7.34
N GLU A 150 -22.55 1.54 8.24
CA GLU A 150 -22.17 2.95 8.17
C GLU A 150 -20.67 3.08 8.49
N LEU A 151 -19.93 3.78 7.63
CA LEU A 151 -18.47 3.83 7.70
C LEU A 151 -17.96 4.42 9.01
N ASP A 152 -18.65 5.43 9.57
CA ASP A 152 -18.20 6.06 10.81
C ASP A 152 -18.90 5.55 12.07
N SER A 153 -19.65 4.44 11.95
CA SER A 153 -20.28 3.79 13.08
C SER A 153 -19.25 3.28 14.09
N ASN A 154 -19.69 3.12 15.34
CA ASN A 154 -18.87 2.51 16.39
C ASN A 154 -18.37 1.11 16.00
N ASP A 155 -19.17 0.32 15.27
CA ASP A 155 -18.79 -1.02 14.83
C ASP A 155 -17.60 -1.00 13.85
N VAL A 156 -17.59 -0.05 12.91
CA VAL A 156 -16.48 0.09 11.95
C VAL A 156 -15.22 0.64 12.65
N ARG A 157 -15.37 1.56 13.61
CA ARG A 157 -14.26 2.05 14.43
C ARG A 157 -13.62 0.92 15.22
N VAL A 158 -14.43 0.15 15.96
CA VAL A 158 -13.96 -1.03 16.72
C VAL A 158 -13.30 -2.06 15.80
N PHE A 159 -13.84 -2.28 14.59
CA PHE A 159 -13.20 -3.16 13.61
C PHE A 159 -11.76 -2.70 13.28
N PHE A 160 -11.57 -1.41 12.99
CA PHE A 160 -10.24 -0.90 12.66
C PHE A 160 -9.30 -0.93 13.86
N GLU A 161 -9.78 -0.62 15.07
CA GLU A 161 -8.98 -0.75 16.28
C GLU A 161 -8.46 -2.17 16.47
N GLN A 162 -9.32 -3.17 16.32
CA GLN A 162 -8.96 -4.59 16.42
C GLN A 162 -8.03 -5.04 15.29
N LEU A 163 -8.23 -4.53 14.07
CA LEU A 163 -7.34 -4.81 12.94
C LEU A 163 -5.93 -4.26 13.20
N LEU A 164 -5.82 -3.02 13.66
CA LEU A 164 -4.54 -2.36 13.94
C LEU A 164 -3.84 -3.04 15.12
N GLU A 165 -4.57 -3.36 16.19
CA GLU A 165 -4.03 -4.10 17.33
C GLU A 165 -3.51 -5.49 16.93
N LYS A 166 -4.26 -6.22 16.11
CA LYS A 166 -3.81 -7.50 15.56
C LYS A 166 -2.52 -7.34 14.75
N LYS A 167 -2.48 -6.37 13.84
CA LYS A 167 -1.29 -6.12 13.00
C LYS A 167 -0.09 -5.72 13.85
N TYR A 168 -0.29 -4.87 14.84
CA TYR A 168 0.72 -4.45 15.81
C TYR A 168 1.37 -5.66 16.51
N HIS A 169 0.56 -6.51 17.14
CA HIS A 169 1.08 -7.68 17.86
C HIS A 169 1.73 -8.73 16.97
N ARG A 170 1.38 -8.75 15.67
CA ARG A 170 1.97 -9.64 14.67
C ARG A 170 3.18 -9.02 13.94
N CYS A 171 3.57 -7.79 14.31
CA CYS A 171 4.60 -7.01 13.62
C CYS A 171 4.31 -6.86 12.11
N GLU A 172 3.03 -6.83 11.73
CA GLU A 172 2.58 -6.69 10.34
C GLU A 172 2.39 -5.21 9.97
N PRO A 173 2.64 -4.82 8.72
CA PRO A 173 2.39 -3.46 8.25
C PRO A 173 0.90 -3.06 8.29
N MET A 174 0.64 -1.80 8.63
CA MET A 174 -0.70 -1.21 8.76
C MET A 174 -1.10 -0.37 7.53
N PHE A 175 -1.05 -0.96 6.33
CA PHE A 175 -1.45 -0.27 5.09
C PHE A 175 -2.96 -0.36 4.89
N ILE A 176 -3.67 0.76 4.99
CA ILE A 176 -5.13 0.85 4.83
C ILE A 176 -5.47 1.57 3.53
N TYR A 177 -6.39 1.01 2.75
CA TYR A 177 -6.84 1.57 1.48
C TYR A 177 -8.21 2.25 1.59
N GLY A 178 -8.32 3.43 0.99
CA GLY A 178 -9.53 4.25 0.94
C GLY A 178 -9.66 5.04 -0.36
N HIS A 179 -10.88 5.45 -0.73
CA HIS A 179 -11.12 6.46 -1.78
C HIS A 179 -11.48 7.79 -1.13
N PRO A 180 -10.76 8.88 -1.43
CA PRO A 180 -10.97 10.19 -0.79
C PRO A 180 -12.18 10.95 -1.38
N ASP A 181 -12.62 10.63 -2.59
CA ASP A 181 -13.52 11.47 -3.38
C ASP A 181 -14.78 10.73 -3.85
N ILE A 182 -14.94 9.43 -3.56
CA ILE A 182 -16.11 8.66 -3.98
C ILE A 182 -17.19 8.68 -2.88
N PRO A 183 -18.43 9.07 -3.22
CA PRO A 183 -19.50 9.09 -2.23
C PRO A 183 -19.73 7.75 -1.52
N GLY A 184 -19.92 7.77 -0.20
CA GLY A 184 -20.09 6.60 0.66
C GLY A 184 -18.83 5.74 0.82
N ARG A 185 -17.64 6.32 0.63
CA ARG A 185 -16.32 5.71 0.89
C ARG A 185 -15.59 6.43 2.01
N MET A 186 -14.43 5.93 2.41
CA MET A 186 -13.70 6.46 3.57
C MET A 186 -13.43 7.97 3.48
N GLY A 187 -13.26 8.51 2.27
CA GLY A 187 -13.08 9.95 2.04
C GLY A 187 -14.24 10.85 2.46
N ASP A 188 -15.47 10.34 2.38
CA ASP A 188 -16.67 11.05 2.87
C ASP A 188 -16.74 11.06 4.41
N HIS A 189 -15.89 10.29 5.08
CA HIS A 189 -15.85 10.15 6.54
C HIS A 189 -14.42 10.39 7.05
N PRO A 190 -13.86 11.60 6.88
CA PRO A 190 -12.47 11.87 7.23
C PRO A 190 -12.17 11.70 8.73
N ASP A 191 -13.18 11.83 9.61
CA ASP A 191 -13.04 11.53 11.05
C ASP A 191 -12.78 10.05 11.36
N LEU A 192 -13.23 9.12 10.50
CA LEU A 192 -12.86 7.71 10.58
C LEU A 192 -11.37 7.55 10.26
N VAL A 193 -10.89 8.21 9.20
CA VAL A 193 -9.49 8.13 8.78
C VAL A 193 -8.57 8.73 9.84
N LYS A 194 -8.95 9.87 10.40
CA LYS A 194 -8.30 10.46 11.58
C LYS A 194 -8.20 9.45 12.73
N HIS A 195 -9.31 8.80 13.09
CA HIS A 195 -9.32 7.82 14.18
C HIS A 195 -8.41 6.63 13.91
N ILE A 196 -8.36 6.13 12.67
CA ILE A 196 -7.42 5.06 12.26
C ILE A 196 -5.97 5.52 12.44
N CYS A 197 -5.64 6.75 11.99
CA CYS A 197 -4.29 7.30 12.14
C CYS A 197 -3.91 7.51 13.62
N GLU A 198 -4.79 8.09 14.43
CA GLU A 198 -4.57 8.28 15.87
C GLU A 198 -4.36 6.95 16.59
N LYS A 199 -5.18 5.93 16.28
CA LYS A 199 -5.02 4.60 16.85
C LYS A 199 -3.69 3.96 16.44
N ALA A 200 -3.33 3.99 15.16
CA ALA A 200 -2.07 3.42 14.69
C ALA A 200 -0.84 4.09 15.32
N LEU A 201 -0.89 5.41 15.51
CA LEU A 201 0.20 6.19 16.11
C LEU A 201 0.17 6.23 17.64
N SER A 202 -0.82 5.59 18.28
CA SER A 202 -0.87 5.47 19.74
C SER A 202 0.12 4.44 20.31
N TYR A 203 0.73 3.64 19.43
CA TYR A 203 1.77 2.68 19.79
C TYR A 203 3.15 3.35 19.70
N ASP A 204 3.89 3.40 20.82
CA ASP A 204 5.14 4.15 20.96
C ASP A 204 6.26 3.75 19.97
N ASP A 205 6.20 2.53 19.46
CA ASP A 205 7.19 1.91 18.59
C ASP A 205 6.69 1.67 17.16
N VAL A 206 5.58 2.31 16.78
CA VAL A 206 5.13 2.36 15.38
C VAL A 206 5.76 3.55 14.67
N CYS A 207 6.56 3.27 13.65
CA CYS A 207 7.02 4.28 12.71
C CYS A 207 5.97 4.52 11.62
N THR A 208 5.93 5.74 11.08
CA THR A 208 5.03 6.10 9.98
C THR A 208 5.79 6.72 8.82
N GLY A 209 5.22 6.56 7.63
CA GLY A 209 5.73 7.09 6.37
C GLY A 209 4.73 6.79 5.26
N ASN A 210 4.91 7.45 4.13
CA ASN A 210 4.13 7.13 2.93
C ASN A 210 4.69 5.87 2.26
N MET A 211 4.00 5.37 1.23
CA MET A 211 4.40 4.14 0.55
C MET A 211 5.79 4.25 -0.13
N ALA A 212 6.21 5.43 -0.59
CA ALA A 212 7.59 5.63 -1.08
C ALA A 212 8.63 5.49 0.04
N ASP A 213 8.38 6.05 1.23
CA ASP A 213 9.28 5.92 2.38
C ASP A 213 9.44 4.44 2.77
N ILE A 214 8.31 3.72 2.81
CA ILE A 214 8.27 2.28 3.08
C ILE A 214 9.01 1.50 2.00
N ALA A 215 8.80 1.79 0.72
CA ALA A 215 9.51 1.14 -0.38
C ALA A 215 11.02 1.33 -0.28
N ALA A 216 11.45 2.56 0.00
CA ALA A 216 12.86 2.90 0.16
C ALA A 216 13.48 2.15 1.36
N TRP A 217 12.77 2.12 2.49
CA TRP A 217 13.19 1.32 3.65
C TRP A 217 13.25 -0.17 3.33
N TRP A 218 12.25 -0.71 2.62
CA TRP A 218 12.19 -2.12 2.26
C TRP A 218 13.37 -2.54 1.36
N LYS A 219 13.78 -1.68 0.43
CA LYS A 219 14.97 -1.88 -0.41
C LYS A 219 16.25 -1.93 0.46
N ARG A 220 16.45 -0.94 1.35
CA ARG A 220 17.59 -0.94 2.29
C ARG A 220 17.61 -2.20 3.17
N ARG A 221 16.44 -2.61 3.66
CA ARG A 221 16.24 -3.82 4.48
C ARG A 221 16.53 -5.10 3.69
N HIS A 222 16.32 -5.12 2.38
CA HIS A 222 16.65 -6.27 1.53
C HIS A 222 18.13 -6.34 1.15
N GLU A 223 18.77 -5.18 1.00
CA GLU A 223 20.21 -5.06 0.73
C GLU A 223 21.07 -5.28 1.97
N ALA A 224 20.48 -5.20 3.17
CA ALA A 224 21.18 -5.39 4.42
C ALA A 224 21.75 -6.82 4.54
N THR A 225 23.03 -6.92 4.87
CA THR A 225 23.76 -8.19 5.01
C THR A 225 24.67 -8.16 6.24
N ALA A 226 24.84 -9.31 6.87
CA ALA A 226 25.72 -9.49 8.01
C ALA A 226 26.03 -10.97 8.20
N ASP A 227 27.26 -11.27 8.59
CA ASP A 227 27.65 -12.59 9.08
C ASP A 227 27.38 -12.65 10.59
N ILE A 228 26.27 -13.27 10.98
CA ILE A 228 25.90 -13.43 12.39
C ILE A 228 26.64 -14.63 12.98
N ILE A 229 27.47 -14.39 13.98
CA ILE A 229 28.35 -15.39 14.61
C ILE A 229 28.05 -15.45 16.10
N TYR A 230 27.99 -16.68 16.64
CA TYR A 230 28.02 -16.92 18.07
C TYR A 230 29.46 -17.16 18.53
N ASP A 231 30.00 -16.21 19.29
CA ASP A 231 31.33 -16.25 19.91
C ASP A 231 31.24 -17.00 21.25
N ARG A 232 31.55 -18.30 21.20
CA ARG A 232 31.46 -19.20 22.37
C ARG A 232 32.42 -18.86 23.50
N GLU A 233 33.57 -18.25 23.19
CA GLU A 233 34.58 -17.94 24.20
C GLU A 233 34.12 -16.77 25.08
N ASN A 234 33.38 -15.82 24.50
CA ASN A 234 32.88 -14.63 25.18
C ASN A 234 31.34 -14.65 25.39
N ASP A 235 30.69 -15.79 25.15
CA ASP A 235 29.25 -16.02 25.27
C ASP A 235 28.37 -14.88 24.69
N ARG A 236 28.64 -14.52 23.43
CA ARG A 236 27.98 -13.37 22.78
C ARG A 236 27.63 -13.61 21.32
N VAL A 237 26.64 -12.89 20.83
CA VAL A 237 26.28 -12.81 19.41
C VAL A 237 26.91 -11.57 18.80
N ILE A 238 27.61 -11.71 17.68
CA ILE A 238 28.28 -10.60 16.99
C ILE A 238 28.03 -10.66 15.49
N ALA A 239 27.85 -9.50 14.86
CA ALA A 239 27.82 -9.36 13.40
C ALA A 239 29.21 -9.00 12.87
N LYS A 240 29.68 -9.72 11.85
CA LYS A 240 30.83 -9.33 11.02
C LYS A 240 30.37 -9.01 9.61
N ASN A 241 31.22 -8.31 8.85
CA ASN A 241 30.92 -7.88 7.47
C ASN A 241 29.54 -7.22 7.37
N TYR A 242 29.21 -6.39 8.37
CA TYR A 242 27.91 -5.75 8.48
C TYR A 242 27.79 -4.64 7.43
N HIS A 243 26.75 -4.74 6.63
CA HIS A 243 26.32 -3.71 5.70
C HIS A 243 24.82 -3.52 5.88
N GLY A 244 24.41 -2.42 6.51
CA GLY A 244 23.00 -2.13 6.77
C GLY A 244 22.82 -0.68 7.21
N SER A 245 21.58 -0.21 7.15
CA SER A 245 21.19 1.11 7.61
C SER A 245 20.82 1.05 9.10
N GLU A 246 21.00 2.16 9.83
CA GLU A 246 20.72 2.27 11.27
C GLU A 246 19.25 1.95 11.63
N ASP A 247 18.34 2.15 10.67
CA ASP A 247 16.90 1.89 10.78
C ASP A 247 16.50 0.46 10.39
N VAL A 248 17.48 -0.44 10.18
CA VAL A 248 17.25 -1.87 9.89
C VAL A 248 17.67 -2.71 11.09
N TYR A 249 16.69 -3.41 11.66
CA TYR A 249 16.86 -4.29 12.83
C TYR A 249 16.93 -5.76 12.41
N TRP A 250 17.65 -6.55 13.20
CA TRP A 250 17.83 -7.98 13.01
C TRP A 250 17.03 -8.77 14.03
N SER A 251 16.35 -9.80 13.56
CA SER A 251 15.67 -10.78 14.41
C SER A 251 16.65 -11.87 14.83
N ILE A 252 17.07 -11.88 16.09
CA ILE A 252 17.94 -12.92 16.66
C ILE A 252 17.07 -13.94 17.39
N GLN A 253 17.04 -15.17 16.87
CA GLN A 253 16.32 -16.29 17.47
C GLN A 253 17.29 -17.18 18.25
N ILE A 254 17.08 -17.32 19.56
CA ILE A 254 17.92 -18.16 20.44
C ILE A 254 17.21 -19.48 20.77
N SER A 255 15.87 -19.47 20.76
CA SER A 255 15.03 -20.66 20.96
C SER A 255 13.76 -20.57 20.11
N GLU A 256 13.02 -21.68 19.99
CA GLU A 256 11.82 -21.77 19.13
C GLU A 256 10.81 -20.64 19.41
N ASP A 257 10.64 -20.23 20.67
CA ASP A 257 9.63 -19.25 21.09
C ASP A 257 10.17 -17.84 21.37
N CYS A 258 11.43 -17.56 21.03
CA CYS A 258 12.07 -16.31 21.43
C CYS A 258 12.88 -15.65 20.32
N ILE A 259 12.35 -14.54 19.82
CA ILE A 259 13.02 -13.63 18.88
C ILE A 259 13.25 -12.28 19.56
N TYR A 260 14.46 -11.76 19.44
CA TYR A 260 14.84 -10.41 19.88
C TYR A 260 15.10 -9.53 18.67
N LEU A 261 14.61 -8.29 18.69
CA LEU A 261 14.97 -7.27 17.71
C LEU A 261 16.18 -6.48 18.17
N VAL A 262 17.23 -6.49 17.35
CA VAL A 262 18.53 -5.93 17.71
C VAL A 262 19.02 -4.99 16.63
N SER A 263 19.61 -3.85 17.03
CA SER A 263 20.22 -2.91 16.10
C SER A 263 21.49 -3.49 15.46
N GLY A 264 21.82 -3.03 14.27
CA GLY A 264 23.10 -3.40 13.63
C GLY A 264 24.33 -2.95 14.41
N ASP A 265 24.28 -1.77 15.02
CA ASP A 265 25.38 -1.21 15.81
C ASP A 265 25.68 -2.04 17.06
N ASP A 266 24.64 -2.49 17.75
CA ASP A 266 24.82 -3.34 18.92
C ASP A 266 25.34 -4.72 18.53
N LEU A 267 24.84 -5.29 17.44
CA LEU A 267 25.37 -6.54 16.91
C LEU A 267 26.85 -6.45 16.53
N GLN A 268 27.31 -5.33 15.96
CA GLN A 268 28.72 -5.14 15.62
C GLN A 268 29.63 -5.03 16.86
N LYS A 269 29.13 -4.44 17.96
CA LYS A 269 29.86 -4.39 19.24
C LYS A 269 29.92 -5.78 19.92
N GLY A 270 28.97 -6.64 19.58
CA GLY A 270 28.78 -7.95 20.18
C GLY A 270 27.94 -7.86 21.45
N ILE A 271 26.93 -8.72 21.55
CA ILE A 271 25.92 -8.67 22.60
C ILE A 271 26.01 -9.95 23.42
N PRO A 272 26.32 -9.87 24.73
CA PRO A 272 26.27 -11.02 25.62
C PRO A 272 24.90 -11.69 25.56
N LEU A 273 24.88 -13.03 25.56
CA LEU A 273 23.63 -13.79 25.39
C LEU A 273 22.59 -13.43 26.48
N GLU A 274 23.07 -13.18 27.69
CA GLU A 274 22.28 -12.76 28.85
C GLU A 274 21.68 -11.36 28.75
N GLU A 275 22.22 -10.49 27.89
CA GLU A 275 21.73 -9.13 27.63
C GLU A 275 20.65 -9.10 26.54
N LEU A 276 20.53 -10.14 25.71
CA LEU A 276 19.50 -10.18 24.64
C LEU A 276 18.08 -10.01 25.21
N LYS A 277 17.84 -10.46 26.45
CA LYS A 277 16.56 -10.27 27.17
C LYS A 277 16.17 -8.80 27.41
N LEU A 278 17.12 -7.87 27.29
CA LEU A 278 16.89 -6.42 27.42
C LEU A 278 16.33 -5.80 26.14
N TYR A 279 16.47 -6.50 25.01
CA TYR A 279 15.93 -6.07 23.73
C TYR A 279 14.46 -6.43 23.59
N LYS A 280 13.77 -5.76 22.67
CA LYS A 280 12.36 -6.02 22.41
C LYS A 280 12.16 -7.48 22.00
N LYS A 281 11.43 -8.22 22.84
CA LYS A 281 11.02 -9.60 22.57
C LYS A 281 9.79 -9.61 21.67
N ILE A 282 9.89 -10.26 20.52
CA ILE A 282 8.73 -10.60 19.69
C ILE A 282 8.21 -11.96 20.20
N ASN A 283 7.00 -11.95 20.76
CA ASN A 283 6.37 -13.19 21.20
C ASN A 283 5.59 -13.83 20.05
N LEU A 284 6.16 -14.87 19.43
CA LEU A 284 5.50 -15.61 18.35
C LEU A 284 4.32 -16.47 18.83
N THR A 285 4.29 -16.81 20.13
CA THR A 285 3.24 -17.67 20.73
C THR A 285 2.01 -16.89 21.18
N ALA A 286 2.07 -15.56 21.20
CA ALA A 286 0.93 -14.69 21.47
C ALA A 286 -0.02 -14.65 20.25
N THR A 287 -0.54 -15.80 19.86
CA THR A 287 -1.69 -15.88 18.96
C THR A 287 -2.79 -16.74 19.59
N PRO A 288 -3.56 -16.20 20.56
CA PRO A 288 -4.92 -16.63 20.74
C PRO A 288 -5.83 -15.41 20.70
N TYR A 289 -5.99 -14.81 19.52
CA TYR A 289 -7.13 -13.92 19.31
C TYR A 289 -8.04 -14.56 18.28
N ALA A 290 -9.29 -14.74 18.73
CA ALA A 290 -10.40 -15.28 17.96
C ALA A 290 -10.41 -14.66 16.56
N ALA A 291 -10.65 -15.50 15.56
CA ALA A 291 -10.79 -15.10 14.18
C ALA A 291 -11.60 -13.80 14.09
N ILE A 292 -10.95 -12.71 13.68
CA ILE A 292 -11.67 -11.53 13.19
C ILE A 292 -12.54 -12.05 12.05
N GLY A 293 -13.85 -12.15 12.31
CA GLY A 293 -14.80 -12.81 11.42
C GLY A 293 -14.79 -14.33 11.47
N ALA A 294 -14.92 -14.95 12.65
CA ALA A 294 -15.43 -16.32 12.73
C ALA A 294 -16.66 -16.42 11.82
N ILE A 295 -16.50 -17.13 10.70
CA ILE A 295 -17.53 -17.36 9.72
C ILE A 295 -18.69 -17.99 10.47
N VAL A 296 -19.76 -17.25 10.69
CA VAL A 296 -21.06 -17.89 10.87
C VAL A 296 -21.28 -18.62 9.55
N GLU A 297 -21.19 -19.94 9.56
CA GLU A 297 -21.59 -20.78 8.43
C GLU A 297 -23.09 -20.56 8.17
N SER A 298 -23.45 -19.45 7.54
CA SER A 298 -24.69 -19.39 6.80
C SER A 298 -24.38 -20.01 5.44
N SER A 299 -24.85 -21.24 5.22
CA SER A 299 -24.80 -21.89 3.92
C SER A 299 -25.22 -20.89 2.83
N PRO A 300 -24.38 -20.62 1.81
CA PRO A 300 -24.73 -19.66 0.78
C PRO A 300 -25.98 -20.16 0.06
N THR A 301 -27.10 -19.43 0.22
CA THR A 301 -28.28 -19.62 -0.63
C THR A 301 -27.84 -19.53 -2.09
N LYS A 302 -28.16 -20.55 -2.87
CA LYS A 302 -27.80 -20.73 -4.28
C LYS A 302 -28.18 -19.52 -5.13
N ILE A 303 -27.32 -18.50 -5.19
CA ILE A 303 -27.42 -17.42 -6.17
C ILE A 303 -26.71 -17.90 -7.44
N SER A 304 -27.49 -18.03 -8.51
CA SER A 304 -27.10 -18.77 -9.72
C SER A 304 -25.90 -18.13 -10.45
N LEU A 305 -25.02 -19.00 -10.96
CA LEU A 305 -23.88 -18.68 -11.82
C LEU A 305 -24.24 -17.83 -13.06
N ARG A 306 -25.51 -17.74 -13.47
CA ARG A 306 -25.96 -16.90 -14.60
C ARG A 306 -25.73 -15.41 -14.36
N THR A 307 -25.76 -14.93 -13.12
CA THR A 307 -25.53 -13.51 -12.80
C THR A 307 -24.06 -13.11 -13.03
N LYS A 308 -23.11 -14.05 -12.92
CA LYS A 308 -21.67 -13.80 -13.18
C LYS A 308 -21.35 -13.65 -14.68
N ILE A 309 -22.10 -14.32 -15.56
CA ILE A 309 -21.87 -14.28 -17.03
C ILE A 309 -22.35 -12.95 -17.64
N GLY A 310 -23.41 -12.33 -17.08
CA GLY A 310 -23.89 -11.02 -17.51
C GLY A 310 -22.86 -9.88 -17.37
N ASN A 311 -21.97 -9.96 -16.37
CA ASN A 311 -20.93 -8.96 -16.12
C ASN A 311 -19.83 -8.95 -17.21
N PHE A 312 -19.64 -10.03 -17.96
CA PHE A 312 -18.59 -10.11 -18.97
C PHE A 312 -18.90 -9.26 -20.21
N ARG A 313 -20.15 -9.24 -20.67
CA ARG A 313 -20.60 -8.40 -21.81
C ARG A 313 -20.51 -6.91 -21.51
N ASN A 314 -20.81 -6.51 -20.27
CA ASN A 314 -20.66 -5.13 -19.82
C ASN A 314 -19.18 -4.71 -19.70
N LYS A 315 -18.30 -5.62 -19.25
CA LYS A 315 -16.85 -5.44 -19.23
C LYS A 315 -16.29 -5.23 -20.66
N TYR A 316 -16.74 -6.02 -21.63
CA TYR A 316 -16.31 -5.88 -23.04
C TYR A 316 -16.73 -4.55 -23.68
N ARG A 317 -17.98 -4.09 -23.46
CA ARG A 317 -18.46 -2.79 -23.98
C ARG A 317 -17.71 -1.60 -23.35
N ARG A 318 -17.38 -1.67 -22.05
CA ARG A 318 -16.51 -0.68 -21.39
C ARG A 318 -15.13 -0.63 -22.02
N ASN A 319 -14.52 -1.78 -22.31
CA ASN A 319 -13.20 -1.84 -22.95
C ASN A 319 -13.16 -1.13 -24.30
N LYS A 320 -14.19 -1.29 -25.15
CA LYS A 320 -14.26 -0.62 -26.46
C LYS A 320 -14.40 0.91 -26.34
N ARG A 321 -15.11 1.40 -25.33
CA ARG A 321 -15.26 2.83 -25.04
C ARG A 321 -13.95 3.45 -24.57
N MET A 322 -13.25 2.84 -23.61
CA MET A 322 -11.98 3.36 -23.10
C MET A 322 -10.88 3.39 -24.17
N ILE A 323 -10.84 2.39 -25.07
CA ILE A 323 -9.92 2.38 -26.23
C ILE A 323 -10.16 3.58 -27.16
N ARG A 324 -11.42 3.97 -27.36
CA ARG A 324 -11.76 5.14 -28.20
C ARG A 324 -11.34 6.45 -27.51
N GLU A 325 -11.55 6.55 -26.20
CA GLU A 325 -11.20 7.73 -25.40
C GLU A 325 -9.68 7.95 -25.35
N LEU A 326 -8.87 6.90 -25.16
CA LEU A 326 -7.41 7.00 -25.21
C LEU A 326 -6.88 7.47 -26.57
N LYS A 327 -7.47 7.00 -27.68
CA LYS A 327 -7.09 7.45 -29.03
C LYS A 327 -7.41 8.92 -29.28
N LEU A 328 -8.45 9.45 -28.64
CA LEU A 328 -8.83 10.85 -28.78
C LEU A 328 -7.92 11.76 -27.94
N ALA A 329 -7.61 11.36 -26.70
CA ALA A 329 -6.71 12.09 -25.81
C ALA A 329 -5.28 12.19 -26.39
N SER A 330 -4.78 11.13 -27.03
CA SER A 330 -3.45 11.14 -27.67
C SER A 330 -3.37 12.00 -28.93
N LEU A 331 -4.51 12.32 -29.56
CA LEU A 331 -4.60 13.18 -30.75
C LEU A 331 -4.73 14.66 -30.38
N SER A 332 -5.39 14.99 -29.27
CA SER A 332 -5.52 16.38 -28.81
C SER A 332 -4.20 16.96 -28.28
N LEU A 333 -3.36 16.12 -27.67
CA LEU A 333 -2.05 16.52 -27.14
C LEU A 333 -0.95 16.64 -28.20
N LYS A 334 -1.19 16.22 -29.44
CA LYS A 334 -0.27 16.42 -30.58
C LYS A 334 -0.53 17.72 -31.35
N LYS A 335 -1.53 18.50 -30.94
CA LYS A 335 -1.99 19.72 -31.63
C LYS A 335 -1.85 21.01 -30.80
N GLY A 336 -1.33 20.92 -29.58
CA GLY A 336 -0.89 22.03 -28.75
C GLY A 336 0.54 21.78 -28.32
#